data_AF-A0A8S1E201-F1
#
_entry.id   AF-A0A8S1E201-F1
#
_cell.length_a   1.000
_cell.length_b   1.000
_cell.length_c   1.000
_cell.angle_alpha   90.00
_cell.angle_beta   90.00
_cell.angle_gamma   90.00
#
_symmetry.space_group_name_H-M   'P 1'
#
loop_
_entity.id
_entity.type
_entity.pdbx_description
1 polymer ?
#
loop_
_entity_poly.entity_id
_entity_poly.type
_entity_poly.pdbx_seq_one_letter_code
_entity_poly.pdbx_strand_id
1 'polypeptide(L)'
;MVSYKVEHIKLIKAPKDIKELPNILNSATEESACGQTHFKIGKKYIFAGSSLSNSSIFISFCDWRVPLKYYDIKTLELNADWDKFVKSVGECAKKSNV
;
A
#
# COMPACT_ATOMS: atom_id res chain seq x y z
N MET A 1 -10.95 -9.09 9.41
CA MET A 1 -9.64 -8.87 8.76
C MET A 1 -9.82 -9.16 7.27
N VAL A 2 -9.18 -8.38 6.41
CA VAL A 2 -9.15 -8.60 4.96
C VAL A 2 -7.72 -8.99 4.56
N SER A 3 -7.61 -9.91 3.62
CA SER A 3 -6.33 -10.41 3.13
C SER A 3 -6.22 -10.17 1.63
N TYR A 4 -5.11 -9.55 1.22
CA TYR A 4 -4.78 -9.28 -0.17
C TYR A 4 -3.63 -10.17 -0.60
N LYS A 5 -3.82 -10.91 -1.69
CA LYS A 5 -2.71 -11.57 -2.38
C LYS A 5 -2.03 -10.54 -3.27
N VAL A 6 -0.72 -10.40 -3.11
CA VAL A 6 0.10 -9.45 -3.88
C VAL A 6 1.25 -10.17 -4.57
N GLU A 7 1.77 -9.51 -5.61
CA GLU A 7 2.99 -9.89 -6.29
C GLU A 7 4.03 -8.79 -6.05
N HIS A 8 5.16 -9.16 -5.45
CA HIS A 8 6.26 -8.23 -5.20
C HIS A 8 7.06 -7.98 -6.48
N ILE A 9 6.91 -6.80 -7.08
CA ILE A 9 7.64 -6.42 -8.31
C ILE A 9 9.10 -6.06 -8.00
N LYS A 10 9.33 -5.35 -6.88
CA LYS A 10 10.66 -4.90 -6.46
C LYS A 10 10.69 -4.64 -4.96
N LEU A 11 11.70 -5.18 -4.28
CA LEU A 11 12.00 -4.88 -2.89
C LEU A 11 12.95 -3.68 -2.80
N ILE A 12 12.52 -2.60 -2.13
CA ILE A 12 13.31 -1.37 -1.98
C ILE A 12 14.17 -1.44 -0.70
N LYS A 13 13.57 -1.86 0.41
CA LYS A 13 14.21 -1.95 1.72
C LYS A 13 13.59 -3.10 2.51
N ALA A 14 14.44 -3.90 3.15
CA ALA A 14 14.06 -4.93 4.11
C ALA A 14 15.14 -5.08 5.19
N PRO A 15 14.81 -5.66 6.36
CA PRO A 15 15.80 -6.18 7.30
C PRO A 15 16.81 -7.12 6.62
N LYS A 16 18.05 -7.17 7.11
CA LYS A 16 19.19 -7.87 6.47
C LYS A 16 18.96 -9.36 6.25
N ASP A 17 18.12 -9.96 7.08
CA ASP A 17 17.76 -11.37 7.14
C ASP A 17 16.56 -11.73 6.25
N ILE A 18 15.82 -10.73 5.76
CA ILE A 18 14.65 -10.93 4.91
C ILE A 18 15.03 -10.74 3.44
N LYS A 19 15.10 -11.86 2.71
CA LYS A 19 15.35 -11.87 1.25
C LYS A 19 14.07 -11.76 0.43
N GLU A 20 12.97 -12.29 0.95
CA GLU A 20 11.67 -12.32 0.28
C GLU A 20 10.58 -11.90 1.26
N LEU A 21 9.63 -11.11 0.75
CA LEU A 21 8.46 -10.67 1.52
C LEU A 21 7.30 -11.65 1.31
N PRO A 22 6.48 -11.92 2.34
CA PRO A 22 5.25 -12.67 2.17
C PRO A 22 4.33 -12.05 1.11
N ASN A 23 3.72 -12.88 0.27
CA ASN A 23 2.78 -12.45 -0.77
C ASN A 23 1.36 -12.16 -0.23
N ILE A 24 1.19 -12.20 1.09
CA ILE A 24 -0.08 -11.94 1.76
C ILE A 24 0.07 -10.67 2.60
N LEU A 25 -0.78 -9.68 2.28
CA LEU A 25 -0.96 -8.48 3.08
C LEU A 25 -2.29 -8.58 3.83
N ASN A 26 -2.25 -8.36 5.14
CA ASN A 26 -3.42 -8.35 6.01
C ASN A 26 -3.74 -6.92 6.45
N SER A 27 -5.02 -6.58 6.53
CA SER A 27 -5.47 -5.31 7.09
C SER A 27 -6.78 -5.47 7.85
N ALA A 28 -7.11 -4.47 8.67
CA ALA A 28 -8.46 -4.37 9.22
C ALA A 28 -9.49 -4.16 8.09
N THR A 29 -10.72 -4.64 8.30
CA THR A 29 -11.79 -4.57 7.30
C THR A 29 -12.39 -3.17 7.13
N GLU A 30 -12.23 -2.33 8.16
CA GLU A 30 -12.86 -1.01 8.26
C GLU A 30 -11.80 0.08 8.43
N GLU A 31 -11.98 1.22 7.75
CA GLU A 31 -11.06 2.37 7.88
C GLU A 31 -11.01 2.90 9.32
N SER A 32 -12.14 2.86 10.04
CA SER A 32 -12.24 3.28 11.45
C SER A 32 -11.36 2.46 12.40
N ALA A 33 -10.99 1.24 12.01
CA ALA A 33 -10.05 0.38 12.72
C ALA A 33 -8.63 0.43 12.09
N CYS A 34 -8.30 1.53 11.42
CA CYS A 34 -7.08 1.70 10.64
C CYS A 34 -6.93 0.68 9.50
N GLY A 35 -8.03 0.20 8.93
CA GLY A 35 -8.01 -0.67 7.77
C GLY A 35 -7.58 0.06 6.51
N GLN A 36 -6.63 -0.52 5.77
CA GLN A 36 -6.36 -0.14 4.39
C GLN A 36 -7.43 -0.80 3.52
N THR A 37 -8.44 -0.04 3.13
CA THR A 37 -9.54 -0.48 2.28
C THR A 37 -9.38 0.10 0.85
N HIS A 38 -10.29 -0.27 -0.06
CA HIS A 38 -10.38 0.29 -1.41
C HIS A 38 -9.16 0.10 -2.33
N PHE A 39 -8.42 -1.00 -2.17
CA PHE A 39 -7.41 -1.40 -3.14
C PHE A 39 -8.02 -1.62 -4.52
N LYS A 40 -7.43 -1.00 -5.56
CA LYS A 40 -7.78 -1.30 -6.94
C LYS A 40 -6.95 -2.50 -7.39
N ILE A 41 -7.62 -3.64 -7.59
CA ILE A 41 -7.00 -4.88 -8.07
C ILE A 41 -6.28 -4.62 -9.41
N GLY A 42 -5.10 -5.21 -9.59
CA GLY A 42 -4.28 -5.06 -10.79
C GLY A 42 -3.55 -3.73 -10.93
N LYS A 43 -3.60 -2.85 -9.92
CA LYS A 43 -2.79 -1.63 -9.89
C LYS A 43 -1.51 -1.85 -9.08
N LYS A 44 -0.47 -1.10 -9.45
CA LYS A 44 0.84 -1.13 -8.80
C LYS A 44 0.95 -0.03 -7.77
N TYR A 45 1.49 -0.36 -6.61
CA TYR A 45 1.61 0.53 -5.46
C TYR A 45 3.01 0.40 -4.86
N ILE A 46 3.45 1.46 -4.20
CA ILE A 46 4.57 1.42 -3.26
C ILE A 46 3.97 1.29 -1.87
N PHE A 47 4.47 0.31 -1.12
CA PHE A 47 4.10 0.09 0.27
C PHE A 47 5.32 0.23 1.17
N ALA A 48 5.16 0.94 2.28
CA ALA A 48 6.06 0.82 3.41
C ALA A 48 5.22 0.52 4.65
N GLY A 49 5.54 -0.57 5.33
CA GLY A 49 4.85 -1.00 6.52
C GLY A 49 5.75 -1.84 7.42
N SER A 50 5.15 -2.41 8.46
CA SER A 50 5.84 -3.24 9.43
C SER A 50 5.54 -4.73 9.19
N SER A 51 6.58 -5.57 9.23
CA SER A 51 6.41 -7.02 9.12
C SER A 51 5.86 -7.56 10.44
N LEU A 52 4.77 -8.33 10.40
CA LEU A 52 4.10 -8.85 11.59
C LEU A 52 4.39 -10.35 11.84
N SER A 53 5.01 -11.07 10.89
CA SER A 53 5.64 -12.39 11.06
C SER A 53 6.10 -12.95 9.71
N ASN A 54 6.75 -14.11 9.70
CA ASN A 54 7.33 -14.77 8.51
C ASN A 54 6.29 -15.16 7.44
N SER A 55 4.98 -15.12 7.72
CA SER A 55 3.93 -15.62 6.83
C SER A 55 2.98 -14.55 6.27
N SER A 56 2.99 -13.34 6.84
CA SER A 56 2.18 -12.22 6.32
C SER A 56 2.71 -10.87 6.77
N ILE A 57 2.44 -9.85 5.96
CA ILE A 57 2.70 -8.46 6.31
C ILE A 57 1.37 -7.85 6.73
N PHE A 58 1.36 -7.07 7.79
CA PHE A 58 0.18 -6.29 8.16
C PHE A 58 0.37 -4.85 7.71
N ILE A 59 -0.71 -4.28 7.21
CA ILE A 59 -0.77 -2.88 6.78
C ILE A 59 -1.95 -2.20 7.45
N SER A 60 -1.71 -0.99 7.92
CA SER A 60 -2.66 -0.11 8.58
C SER A 60 -2.83 1.18 7.78
N PHE A 61 -3.87 1.94 8.07
CA PHE A 61 -4.18 3.21 7.40
C PHE A 61 -3.01 4.21 7.45
N CYS A 62 -2.22 4.18 8.53
CA CYS A 62 -1.05 5.04 8.72
C CYS A 62 0.18 4.59 7.93
N ASP A 63 0.21 3.34 7.47
CA ASP A 63 1.30 2.82 6.66
C ASP A 63 1.29 3.47 5.27
N TRP A 64 2.48 3.71 4.73
CA TRP A 64 2.64 4.41 3.47
C TRP A 64 2.10 3.57 2.32
N ARG A 65 1.06 4.05 1.65
CA ARG A 65 0.48 3.46 0.44
C ARG A 65 0.34 4.53 -0.63
N VAL A 66 1.09 4.40 -1.72
CA VAL A 66 0.98 5.34 -2.85
C VAL A 66 0.93 4.63 -4.20
N PRO A 67 0.13 5.12 -5.17
CA PRO A 67 0.13 4.57 -6.52
C PRO A 67 1.50 4.75 -7.19
N LEU A 68 2.05 3.67 -7.75
CA LEU A 68 3.39 3.67 -8.33
C LEU A 68 3.54 4.68 -9.49
N LYS A 69 2.46 4.95 -10.23
CA LYS A 69 2.46 5.84 -11.39
C LYS A 69 2.87 7.29 -11.10
N TYR A 70 2.95 7.69 -9.83
CA TYR A 70 3.30 9.05 -9.41
C TYR A 70 4.72 9.18 -8.82
N TYR A 71 5.50 8.10 -8.80
CA TYR A 71 6.82 8.10 -8.18
C TYR A 71 7.89 7.55 -9.12
N ASP A 72 9.08 8.13 -9.07
CA ASP A 72 10.28 7.51 -9.63
C ASP A 72 10.80 6.43 -8.66
N ILE A 73 10.97 5.20 -9.13
CA ILE A 73 11.36 4.07 -8.29
C ILE A 73 12.81 4.18 -7.79
N LYS A 74 13.68 4.87 -8.52
CA LYS A 74 15.10 4.99 -8.19
C LYS A 74 15.32 6.06 -7.13
N THR A 75 14.64 7.20 -7.26
CA THR A 75 14.79 8.32 -6.32
C THR A 75 13.74 8.31 -5.20
N LEU A 76 12.62 7.60 -5.38
CA LEU A 76 11.43 7.62 -4.51
C LEU A 76 10.81 9.01 -4.39
N GLU A 77 11.06 9.87 -5.37
CA GLU A 77 10.51 11.22 -5.43
C GLU A 77 9.20 11.23 -6.21
N LEU A 78 8.30 12.13 -5.80
CA LEU A 78 7.04 12.36 -6.50
C LEU A 78 7.36 13.00 -7.86
N ASN A 79 6.94 12.36 -8.94
CA ASN A 79 7.09 12.88 -10.31
C ASN A 79 5.81 13.57 -10.83
N ALA A 80 4.87 13.84 -9.92
CA ALA A 80 3.60 14.48 -10.17
C ALA A 80 3.50 15.81 -9.41
N ASP A 81 2.69 16.71 -9.95
CA ASP A 81 2.23 17.89 -9.22
C ASP A 81 1.53 17.47 -7.90
N TRP A 82 1.86 18.16 -6.80
CA TRP A 82 1.38 17.81 -5.46
C TRP A 82 -0.17 17.82 -5.38
N ASP A 83 -0.84 18.78 -6.02
CA ASP A 83 -2.30 18.85 -6.00
C ASP A 83 -2.94 17.67 -6.75
N LYS A 84 -2.34 17.26 -7.89
CA LYS A 84 -2.79 16.06 -8.61
C LYS A 84 -2.61 14.79 -7.79
N PHE A 85 -1.49 14.68 -7.07
CA PHE A 85 -1.24 13.57 -6.17
C PHE A 85 -2.26 13.54 -5.03
N VAL A 86 -2.41 14.65 -4.29
CA VAL A 86 -3.33 14.79 -3.15
C VAL A 86 -4.77 14.49 -3.57
N LYS A 87 -5.26 15.01 -4.70
CA LYS A 87 -6.61 14.66 -5.20
C LYS A 87 -6.78 13.16 -5.43
N SER A 88 -5.74 12.48 -5.92
CA SER A 88 -5.80 11.06 -6.21
C SER A 88 -5.74 10.14 -4.98
N VAL A 89 -5.23 10.63 -3.85
CA VAL A 89 -5.13 9.88 -2.58
C VAL A 89 -6.15 10.34 -1.53
N GLY A 90 -6.54 11.62 -1.55
CA GLY A 90 -7.37 12.29 -0.56
C GLY A 90 -8.86 12.35 -0.91
N GLU A 91 -9.25 12.04 -2.15
CA GLU A 91 -10.64 11.67 -2.41
C GLU A 91 -10.89 10.28 -1.82
N CYS A 92 -11.28 10.24 -0.54
CA CYS A 92 -12.10 9.15 -0.03
C CYS A 92 -13.18 8.90 -1.08
N ALA A 93 -13.35 7.65 -1.51
CA ALA A 93 -14.41 7.30 -2.42
C ALA A 93 -15.71 7.81 -1.80
N LYS A 94 -16.27 8.91 -2.33
CA LYS A 94 -17.61 9.35 -1.95
C LYS A 94 -18.48 8.14 -2.09
N LYS A 95 -19.06 7.70 -0.96
CA LYS A 95 -19.96 6.55 -0.84
C LYS A 95 -20.68 6.34 -2.17
N SER A 96 -20.27 5.30 -2.91
CA SER A 96 -21.11 4.77 -3.96
C SER A 96 -22.29 4.16 -3.21
N ASN A 97 -23.38 4.91 -3.11
CA ASN A 97 -24.65 4.37 -2.64
C ASN A 97 -25.02 3.24 -3.60
N VAL A 98 -24.80 2.01 -3.15
CA VAL A 98 -25.45 0.80 -3.64
C VAL A 98 -26.28 0.29 -2.47
#